data_AF-A0A2V9ZY40-F1
#
_entry.id   AF-A0A2V9ZY40-F1
#
_cell.length_a   1.000
_cell.length_b   1.000
_cell.length_c   1.000
_cell.angle_alpha   90.00
_cell.angle_beta   90.00
_cell.angle_gamma   90.00
#
_symmetry.space_group_name_H-M   'P 1'
#
loop_
_entity.id
_entity.type
_entity.pdbx_description
1 polymer ?
#
loop_
_entity_poly.entity_id
_entity_poly.type
_entity_poly.pdbx_seq_one_letter_code
_entity_poly.pdbx_strand_id
1 'polypeptide(L)' 'MEAAAEVPTERKPALTPERAAQLRRREGLMLSRKHVAQQLQSSQNSRHRQMLEQELAALDAQLANLD' A
#
# COMPACT_ATOMS: atom_id res chain seq x y z
N MET A 1 14.81 -6.04 50.26
CA MET A 1 14.40 -6.72 49.02
C MET A 1 13.23 -5.94 48.50
N GLU A 2 13.49 -4.92 47.66
CA GLU A 2 12.54 -3.92 47.10
C GLU A 2 13.43 -3.03 46.20
N ALA A 3 13.08 -2.55 45.01
CA ALA A 3 11.84 -2.49 44.29
C ALA A 3 12.13 -2.71 42.79
N ALA A 4 11.12 -3.18 42.07
CA ALA A 4 11.19 -3.58 40.67
C ALA A 4 11.77 -2.48 39.76
N ALA A 5 12.75 -2.88 38.96
CA ALA A 5 13.29 -2.08 37.87
C ALA A 5 12.14 -1.71 36.90
N GLU A 6 11.85 -0.43 36.81
CA GLU A 6 11.09 0.14 35.71
C GLU A 6 11.91 -0.04 34.43
N VAL A 7 11.60 -1.08 33.68
CA VAL A 7 11.92 -1.12 32.25
C VAL A 7 10.78 -0.39 31.54
N PRO A 8 11.03 0.75 30.89
CA PRO A 8 10.06 1.31 29.96
C PRO A 8 9.96 0.32 28.82
N THR A 9 8.94 -0.53 28.87
CA THR A 9 8.57 -1.35 27.74
C THR A 9 8.13 -0.38 26.66
N GLU A 10 9.02 -0.14 25.69
CA GLU A 10 8.70 0.52 24.44
C GLU A 10 7.47 -0.19 23.87
N ARG A 11 6.30 0.41 24.11
CA ARG A 11 5.05 -0.10 23.61
C ARG A 11 5.19 0.00 22.10
N LYS A 12 5.47 -1.15 21.47
CA LYS A 12 5.26 -1.38 20.04
C LYS A 12 4.05 -0.54 19.63
N PRO A 13 4.18 0.41 18.70
CA PRO A 13 3.12 1.35 18.43
C PRO A 13 1.91 0.51 18.06
N ALA A 14 0.93 0.46 18.97
CA ALA A 14 -0.35 -0.15 18.69
C ALA A 14 -0.79 0.48 17.39
N LEU A 15 -1.06 -0.34 16.36
CA LEU A 15 -1.52 0.10 15.06
C LEU A 15 -2.64 1.11 15.29
N THR A 16 -2.30 2.40 15.24
CA THR A 16 -3.28 3.45 15.45
C THR A 16 -4.29 3.30 14.32
N PRO A 17 -5.57 3.66 14.54
CA PRO A 17 -6.58 3.57 13.48
C PRO A 17 -6.11 4.24 12.17
N GLU A 18 -5.30 5.28 12.27
CA GLU A 18 -4.62 5.95 11.15
C GLU A 18 -3.59 5.06 10.44
N ARG A 19 -2.71 4.37 11.18
CA ARG A 19 -1.76 3.41 10.58
C ARG A 19 -2.48 2.23 9.93
N ALA A 20 -3.55 1.72 10.53
CA ALA A 20 -4.37 0.67 9.93
C ALA A 20 -5.09 1.16 8.65
N ALA A 21 -5.56 2.40 8.63
CA ALA A 21 -6.15 3.00 7.43
C ALA A 21 -5.12 3.20 6.31
N GLN A 22 -3.90 3.65 6.64
CA GLN A 22 -2.80 3.75 5.67
C GLN A 22 -2.43 2.39 5.08
N LEU A 23 -2.32 1.35 5.92
CA LEU A 23 -2.03 -0.01 5.45
C LEU A 23 -3.13 -0.54 4.53
N ARG A 24 -4.41 -0.42 4.92
CA ARG A 24 -5.53 -0.82 4.05
C ARG A 24 -5.53 -0.08 2.72
N ARG A 25 -5.21 1.22 2.74
CA ARG A 25 -5.12 2.03 1.52
C ARG A 25 -3.98 1.56 0.62
N ARG A 26 -2.80 1.29 1.20
CA ARG A 26 -1.64 0.74 0.49
C ARG A 26 -1.96 -0.63 -0.11
N GLU A 27 -2.55 -1.53 0.66
CA GLU A 27 -2.97 -2.87 0.20
C GLU A 27 -3.98 -2.78 -0.96
N GLY A 28 -4.97 -1.89 -0.83
CA GLY A 28 -5.95 -1.65 -1.90
C GLY A 28 -5.29 -1.15 -3.19
N LEU A 29 -4.36 -0.20 -3.09
CA LEU A 29 -3.63 0.31 -4.25
C LEU A 29 -2.69 -0.76 -4.86
N MET A 30 -2.03 -1.59 -4.04
CA MET A 30 -1.21 -2.69 -4.54
C MET A 30 -2.04 -3.75 -5.27
N LEU A 31 -3.23 -4.07 -4.77
CA LEU A 31 -4.16 -4.99 -5.44
C LEU A 31 -4.62 -4.42 -6.80
N SER A 32 -5.03 -3.15 -6.84
CA SER A 32 -5.40 -2.48 -8.09
C SER A 32 -4.25 -2.46 -9.08
N ARG A 33 -3.03 -2.12 -8.63
CA ARG A 33 -1.82 -2.12 -9.47
C ARG A 33 -1.59 -3.50 -10.10
N LYS A 34 -1.69 -4.56 -9.29
CA LYS A 34 -1.55 -5.94 -9.78
C LYS A 34 -2.62 -6.29 -10.81
N HIS A 35 -3.87 -5.90 -10.58
CA HIS A 35 -4.97 -6.16 -11.50
C HIS A 35 -4.78 -5.44 -12.84
N VAL A 36 -4.40 -4.16 -12.82
CA VAL A 36 -4.12 -3.37 -14.03
C VAL A 36 -2.94 -3.97 -14.80
N ALA A 37 -1.86 -4.36 -14.11
CA ALA A 37 -0.71 -5.01 -14.73
C ALA A 37 -1.08 -6.36 -15.40
N GLN A 38 -1.96 -7.14 -14.78
CA GLN A 38 -2.47 -8.38 -15.38
C GLN A 38 -3.33 -8.12 -16.62
N GLN A 39 -4.21 -7.11 -16.57
CA GLN A 39 -5.01 -6.70 -17.73
C GLN A 39 -4.15 -6.15 -18.87
N LEU A 40 -3.03 -5.49 -18.55
CA LEU A 40 -2.07 -5.01 -19.53
C LEU A 40 -1.40 -6.16 -20.28
N GLN A 41 -1.03 -7.22 -19.54
CA GLN A 41 -0.41 -8.41 -20.12
C GLN A 41 -1.36 -9.20 -21.02
N SER A 42 -2.65 -9.22 -20.72
CA SER A 42 -3.65 -9.92 -21.53
C SER A 42 -4.25 -9.07 -22.65
N SER A 43 -4.14 -7.74 -22.58
CA SER A 43 -4.69 -6.83 -23.59
C SER A 43 -3.84 -6.79 -24.86
N GLN A 44 -4.46 -7.17 -25.97
CA GLN A 44 -3.90 -7.04 -27.33
C GLN A 44 -4.31 -5.72 -28.02
N ASN A 45 -5.28 -4.99 -27.45
CA ASN A 45 -5.75 -3.72 -28.00
C ASN A 45 -4.85 -2.56 -27.55
N SER A 46 -4.16 -1.93 -28.49
CA SER A 46 -3.21 -0.85 -28.23
C SER A 46 -3.82 0.35 -27.49
N ARG A 47 -5.07 0.72 -27.80
CA ARG A 47 -5.76 1.85 -27.14
C ARG A 47 -6.08 1.52 -25.68
N HIS A 48 -6.57 0.31 -25.43
CA HIS A 48 -6.86 -0.16 -24.07
C HIS A 48 -5.58 -0.29 -23.25
N ARG A 49 -4.51 -0.79 -23.88
CA ARG A 49 -3.20 -0.93 -23.26
C ARG A 49 -2.63 0.41 -22.82
N GLN A 50 -2.72 1.45 -23.66
CA GLN A 50 -2.32 2.81 -23.27
C GLN A 50 -3.14 3.37 -22.10
N MET A 51 -4.43 3.03 -22.01
CA MET A 51 -5.26 3.44 -20.88
C MET A 51 -4.79 2.77 -19.58
N LEU A 52 -4.55 1.46 -19.63
CA LEU A 52 -4.05 0.68 -18.50
C LEU A 52 -2.65 1.12 -18.06
N GLU A 53 -1.77 1.50 -18.99
CA GLU A 53 -0.45 2.07 -18.67
C GLU A 53 -0.55 3.39 -17.90
N GLN A 54 -1.47 4.27 -18.30
CA GLN A 54 -1.73 5.52 -17.60
C GLN A 54 -2.33 5.28 -16.20
N GLU A 55 -3.29 4.37 -16.07
CA GLU A 55 -3.83 3.97 -14.76
C GLU A 55 -2.75 3.37 -13.87
N LEU A 56 -1.88 2.52 -14.41
CA LEU A 56 -0.78 1.91 -13.68
C LEU A 56 0.18 2.97 -13.13
N ALA A 57 0.57 3.94 -13.96
CA ALA A 57 1.43 5.05 -13.56
C ALA A 57 0.77 5.91 -12.46
N ALA A 58 -0.54 6.15 -12.53
CA ALA A 58 -1.27 6.89 -11.51
C ALA A 58 -1.35 6.12 -10.17
N LEU A 59 -1.52 4.80 -10.21
CA LEU A 59 -1.49 3.94 -9.02
C LEU A 59 -0.09 3.89 -8.40
N ASP A 60 0.95 3.82 -9.22
CA ASP A 60 2.35 3.85 -8.77
C ASP A 60 2.69 5.19 -8.11
N ALA A 61 2.23 6.32 -8.67
CA ALA A 61 2.40 7.63 -8.04
C ALA A 61 1.67 7.71 -6.70
N GLN A 62 0.44 7.17 -6.58
CA GLN A 62 -0.29 7.14 -5.31
C GLN A 62 0.42 6.29 -4.25
N LEU A 63 0.99 5.15 -4.66
CA LEU A 63 1.80 4.29 -3.76
C LEU A 63 3.06 5.01 -3.29
N ALA A 64 3.77 5.71 -4.20
CA ALA A 64 4.97 6.47 -3.85
C ALA A 64 4.70 7.65 -2.89
N ASN A 65 3.47 8.17 -2.86
CA ASN A 65 3.06 9.20 -1.89
C ASN A 65 2.61 8.63 -0.53
N LEU A 66 2.50 7.30 -0.40
CA LEU A 66 2.07 6.62 0.83
C LEU A 66 3.20 5.94 1.60
N ASP A 67 4.34 5.69 0.95
CA ASP A 67 5.61 5.27 1.59
C ASP A 67 6.40 6.50 2.08
#